data_AF-A0A963WWG2-F1
#
_entry.id   AF-A0A963WWG2-F1
#
_cell.length_a   1.000
_cell.length_b   1.000
_cell.length_c   1.000
_cell.angle_alpha   90.00
_cell.angle_beta   90.00
_cell.angle_gamma   90.00
#
_symmetry.space_group_name_H-M   'P 1'
#
loop_
_entity.id
_entity.type
_entity.pdbx_description
1 polymer ?
#
loop_
_entity_poly.entity_id
_entity_poly.type
_entity_poly.pdbx_seq_one_letter_code
_entity_poly.pdbx_strand_id
1 'polypeptide(L)'
;SLALLCHDDPAFKPGFEQADCSLAGGVHLYGRYDFLDREGLWHGNHQRMIEWETQKVLPGPPDSAPALWDAACPIARVRGDSPPVWLIHGRHDTLIPNEEAQAMARRWREAGADVKLTELSGGQHAFDIFTSAVTVGHVQAVAKWLEERAGR
;
A
#
# COMPACT_ATOMS: atom_id res chain seq x y z
N SER A 1 -0.06 -3.84 1.80
CA SER A 1 -1.46 -3.48 2.13
C SER A 1 -2.41 -4.68 2.11
N LEU A 2 -2.32 -5.61 1.15
CA LEU A 2 -3.22 -6.78 1.12
C LEU A 2 -3.20 -7.61 2.42
N ALA A 3 -2.03 -7.79 3.04
CA ALA A 3 -1.95 -8.47 4.34
C ALA A 3 -2.83 -7.81 5.43
N LEU A 4 -2.98 -6.48 5.42
CA LEU A 4 -3.86 -5.75 6.34
C LEU A 4 -5.33 -5.82 5.98
N LEU A 5 -5.65 -5.94 4.69
CA LEU A 5 -7.03 -5.86 4.19
C LEU A 5 -7.69 -7.23 4.00
N CYS A 6 -6.86 -8.28 3.88
CA CYS A 6 -7.28 -9.65 3.57
C CYS A 6 -6.90 -10.66 4.66
N HIS A 7 -6.48 -10.22 5.85
CA HIS A 7 -5.99 -11.15 6.88
C HIS A 7 -7.02 -12.21 7.32
N ASP A 8 -8.30 -11.91 7.16
CA ASP A 8 -9.43 -12.77 7.48
C ASP A 8 -10.07 -13.42 6.25
N ASP A 9 -9.65 -13.07 5.02
CA ASP A 9 -10.18 -13.61 3.78
C ASP A 9 -9.55 -14.98 3.48
N PRO A 10 -10.33 -16.09 3.49
CA PRO A 10 -9.82 -17.43 3.18
C PRO A 10 -9.18 -17.55 1.78
N ALA A 11 -9.61 -16.73 0.81
CA ALA A 11 -9.03 -16.74 -0.54
C ALA A 11 -7.55 -16.32 -0.55
N PHE A 12 -7.09 -15.60 0.49
CA PHE A 12 -5.70 -15.19 0.68
C PHE A 12 -4.93 -16.10 1.65
N LYS A 13 -5.54 -17.19 2.13
CA LYS A 13 -4.95 -18.12 3.11
C LYS A 13 -4.95 -19.59 2.65
N PRO A 14 -4.59 -19.91 1.38
CA PRO A 14 -4.67 -21.29 0.89
C PRO A 14 -3.77 -22.22 1.73
N GLY A 15 -4.39 -23.22 2.36
CA GLY A 15 -3.72 -24.22 3.20
C GLY A 15 -3.54 -23.84 4.67
N PHE A 16 -4.02 -22.67 5.09
CA PHE A 16 -4.00 -22.22 6.49
C PHE A 16 -5.22 -21.34 6.82
N GLU A 17 -6.37 -21.64 6.24
CA GLU A 17 -7.58 -20.80 6.31
C GLU A 17 -8.05 -20.54 7.75
N GLN A 18 -7.74 -21.46 8.67
CA GLN A 18 -8.07 -21.39 10.10
C GLN A 18 -7.02 -20.66 10.96
N ALA A 19 -5.86 -20.30 10.40
CA ALA A 19 -4.85 -19.57 11.15
C ALA A 19 -5.31 -18.13 11.41
N ASP A 20 -4.99 -17.63 12.61
CA ASP A 20 -5.12 -16.21 12.92
C ASP A 20 -3.99 -15.44 12.24
N CYS A 21 -4.35 -14.62 11.26
CA CYS A 21 -3.43 -13.74 10.56
C CYS A 21 -3.68 -12.26 10.91
N SER A 22 -4.43 -11.98 11.98
CA SER A 22 -4.70 -10.61 12.42
C SER A 22 -3.42 -9.82 12.65
N LEU A 23 -3.47 -8.53 12.33
CA LEU A 23 -2.33 -7.63 12.43
C LEU A 23 -2.69 -6.49 13.39
N ALA A 24 -1.75 -6.08 14.24
CA ALA A 24 -1.92 -4.93 15.12
C ALA A 24 -1.89 -3.57 14.37
N GLY A 25 -1.41 -3.58 13.12
CA GLY A 25 -1.31 -2.41 12.25
C GLY A 25 -0.25 -2.62 11.16
N GLY A 26 -0.06 -1.62 10.31
CA GLY A 26 1.01 -1.67 9.32
C GLY A 26 1.49 -0.30 8.85
N VAL A 27 2.73 -0.28 8.38
CA VAL A 27 3.37 0.90 7.79
C VAL A 27 3.65 0.60 6.32
N HIS A 28 3.24 1.49 5.42
CA HIS A 28 3.51 1.39 3.99
C HIS A 28 4.38 2.56 3.55
N LEU A 29 5.53 2.23 2.97
CA LEU A 29 6.48 3.20 2.43
C LEU A 29 6.31 3.20 0.91
N TYR A 30 6.09 4.39 0.33
CA TYR A 30 6.06 4.64 -1.12
C TYR A 30 5.34 3.55 -1.96
N GLY A 31 4.20 3.07 -1.47
CA GLY A 31 3.51 1.90 -2.02
C GLY A 31 2.63 2.19 -3.24
N ARG A 32 2.39 1.14 -4.04
CA ARG A 32 1.41 1.12 -5.14
C ARG A 32 0.13 0.41 -4.68
N TYR A 33 -1.04 1.02 -4.88
CA TYR A 33 -2.30 0.53 -4.31
C TYR A 33 -3.38 0.23 -5.36
N ASP A 34 -3.26 0.77 -6.57
CA ASP A 34 -4.12 0.45 -7.70
C ASP A 34 -3.33 0.03 -8.94
N PHE A 35 -3.38 -1.26 -9.27
CA PHE A 35 -2.67 -1.77 -10.45
C PHE A 35 -3.38 -1.41 -11.75
N LEU A 36 -4.69 -1.15 -11.69
CA LEU A 36 -5.53 -0.87 -12.84
C LEU A 36 -5.79 0.64 -13.04
N ASP A 37 -5.12 1.48 -12.25
CA ASP A 37 -5.15 2.95 -12.35
C ASP A 37 -6.56 3.53 -12.53
N ARG A 38 -7.52 3.10 -11.70
CA ARG A 38 -8.94 3.47 -11.86
C ARG A 38 -9.19 4.97 -11.71
N GLU A 39 -8.30 5.68 -11.00
CA GLU A 39 -8.33 7.13 -10.84
C GLU A 39 -7.48 7.88 -11.90
N GLY A 40 -6.77 7.19 -12.80
CA GLY A 40 -6.00 7.81 -13.88
C GLY A 40 -4.77 8.61 -13.41
N LEU A 41 -4.18 8.21 -12.29
CA LEU A 41 -3.07 8.88 -11.60
C LEU A 41 -1.72 8.63 -12.27
N TRP A 42 -1.59 7.56 -13.06
CA TRP A 42 -0.32 7.20 -13.71
C TRP A 42 -0.11 7.87 -15.06
N HIS A 43 -1.10 8.63 -15.54
CA HIS A 43 -1.06 9.37 -16.78
C HIS A 43 -0.53 8.51 -17.95
N GLY A 44 0.43 9.01 -18.74
CA GLY A 44 1.02 8.26 -19.86
C GLY A 44 1.89 7.06 -19.47
N ASN A 45 2.15 6.83 -18.19
CA ASN A 45 3.02 5.73 -17.72
C ASN A 45 2.26 4.45 -17.41
N HIS A 46 0.92 4.48 -17.28
CA HIS A 46 0.12 3.33 -16.85
C HIS A 46 0.38 2.07 -17.68
N GLN A 47 0.36 2.19 -19.01
CA GLN A 47 0.54 1.05 -19.92
C GLN A 47 1.89 0.34 -19.70
N ARG A 48 2.96 1.10 -19.46
CA ARG A 48 4.30 0.53 -19.20
C ARG A 48 4.33 -0.24 -17.88
N MET A 49 3.59 0.22 -16.87
CA MET A 49 3.48 -0.48 -15.60
C MET A 49 2.69 -1.78 -15.74
N ILE A 50 1.56 -1.77 -16.46
CA ILE A 50 0.80 -2.99 -16.77
C ILE A 50 1.67 -4.02 -17.48
N GLU A 51 2.46 -3.61 -18.47
CA GLU A 51 3.40 -4.49 -19.17
C GLU A 51 4.44 -5.08 -18.21
N TRP A 52 5.03 -4.25 -17.35
CA TRP A 52 6.00 -4.68 -16.36
C TRP A 52 5.39 -5.66 -15.34
N GLU A 53 4.21 -5.37 -14.80
CA GLU A 53 3.49 -6.26 -13.87
C GLU A 53 3.08 -7.57 -14.51
N THR A 54 2.61 -7.55 -15.76
CA THR A 54 2.29 -8.75 -16.53
C THR A 54 3.51 -9.66 -16.69
N GLN A 55 4.71 -9.08 -16.78
CA GLN A 55 5.95 -9.84 -16.93
C GLN A 55 6.55 -10.30 -15.60
N LYS A 56 6.30 -9.57 -14.50
CA LYS A 56 7.09 -9.71 -13.26
C LYS A 56 6.27 -10.05 -12.01
N VAL A 57 4.97 -9.75 -12.00
CA VAL A 57 4.15 -9.78 -10.78
C VAL A 57 2.93 -10.69 -10.94
N LEU A 58 2.17 -10.54 -12.03
CA LEU A 58 0.95 -11.29 -12.30
C LEU A 58 1.14 -12.24 -13.49
N PRO A 59 0.42 -13.38 -13.53
CA PRO A 59 0.65 -14.46 -14.50
C PRO A 59 0.18 -14.16 -15.94
N GLY A 60 -0.31 -12.95 -16.21
CA GLY A 60 -0.85 -12.57 -17.51
C GLY A 60 -1.45 -11.15 -17.49
N PRO A 61 -1.83 -10.62 -18.67
CA PRO A 61 -2.40 -9.28 -18.79
C PRO A 61 -3.78 -9.17 -18.11
N PRO A 62 -4.27 -7.96 -17.78
CA PRO A 62 -5.55 -7.74 -17.11
C PRO A 62 -6.73 -8.53 -17.70
N ASP A 63 -6.87 -8.54 -19.03
CA ASP A 63 -7.97 -9.20 -19.73
C ASP A 63 -7.97 -10.72 -19.59
N SER A 64 -6.81 -11.33 -19.32
CA SER A 64 -6.68 -12.78 -19.16
C SER A 64 -7.17 -13.27 -17.79
N ALA A 65 -7.13 -12.40 -16.78
CA ALA A 65 -7.55 -12.72 -15.42
C ALA A 65 -8.08 -11.48 -14.68
N PRO A 66 -9.22 -10.88 -15.10
CA PRO A 66 -9.68 -9.61 -14.54
C PRO A 66 -9.90 -9.65 -13.03
N ALA A 67 -10.44 -10.76 -12.52
CA ALA A 67 -10.67 -10.97 -11.10
C ALA A 67 -9.36 -11.03 -10.29
N LEU A 68 -8.27 -11.56 -10.86
CA LEU A 68 -6.97 -11.61 -10.20
C LEU A 68 -6.34 -10.21 -10.12
N TRP A 69 -6.46 -9.42 -11.20
CA TRP A 69 -5.95 -8.05 -11.23
C TRP A 69 -6.71 -7.13 -10.29
N ASP A 70 -8.04 -7.24 -10.26
CA ASP A 70 -8.85 -6.61 -9.22
C ASP A 70 -8.43 -7.10 -7.83
N ALA A 71 -8.14 -8.41 -7.72
CA ALA A 71 -7.70 -8.99 -6.47
C ALA A 71 -6.33 -8.55 -5.97
N ALA A 72 -5.48 -8.09 -6.89
CA ALA A 72 -4.15 -7.58 -6.59
C ALA A 72 -4.17 -6.11 -6.13
N CYS A 73 -5.28 -5.37 -6.29
CA CYS A 73 -5.38 -3.96 -5.94
C CYS A 73 -5.83 -3.77 -4.47
N PRO A 74 -4.98 -3.28 -3.54
CA PRO A 74 -5.40 -2.92 -2.19
C PRO A 74 -6.56 -1.93 -2.14
N ILE A 75 -6.60 -0.93 -3.03
CA ILE A 75 -7.61 0.14 -2.98
C ILE A 75 -9.05 -0.39 -3.13
N ALA A 76 -9.21 -1.54 -3.80
CA ALA A 76 -10.49 -2.21 -3.99
C ALA A 76 -11.00 -2.93 -2.72
N ARG A 77 -10.17 -3.05 -1.68
CA ARG A 77 -10.46 -3.84 -0.46
C ARG A 77 -10.52 -3.01 0.81
N VAL A 78 -10.50 -1.70 0.68
CA VAL A 78 -10.54 -0.80 1.81
C VAL A 78 -11.83 -1.01 2.61
N ARG A 79 -11.68 -1.13 3.93
CA ARG A 79 -12.74 -1.42 4.90
C ARG A 79 -12.46 -0.66 6.20
N GLY A 80 -13.51 -0.27 6.91
CA GLY A 80 -13.41 0.58 8.10
C GLY A 80 -12.84 -0.11 9.33
N ASP A 81 -12.98 -1.42 9.40
CA ASP A 81 -12.50 -2.28 10.48
C ASP A 81 -11.06 -2.79 10.24
N SER A 82 -10.36 -2.29 9.21
CA SER A 82 -8.96 -2.66 8.99
C SER A 82 -8.07 -2.17 10.15
N PRO A 83 -7.00 -2.89 10.51
CA PRO A 83 -6.07 -2.43 11.54
C PRO A 83 -5.45 -1.07 11.21
N PRO A 84 -4.99 -0.29 12.22
CA PRO A 84 -4.37 1.00 12.01
C PRO A 84 -3.25 0.98 10.98
N VAL A 85 -3.23 1.98 10.10
CA VAL A 85 -2.25 2.03 9.01
C VAL A 85 -1.58 3.40 8.89
N TRP A 86 -0.28 3.40 8.63
CA TRP A 86 0.48 4.60 8.35
C TRP A 86 1.12 4.54 6.97
N LEU A 87 0.71 5.45 6.10
CA LEU A 87 1.31 5.69 4.79
C LEU A 87 2.41 6.76 4.89
N ILE A 88 3.60 6.46 4.37
CA ILE A 88 4.69 7.43 4.23
C ILE A 88 5.12 7.45 2.76
N HIS A 89 5.01 8.60 2.09
CA HIS A 89 5.27 8.69 0.65
C HIS A 89 6.07 9.95 0.32
N GLY A 90 6.99 9.85 -0.64
CA GLY A 90 7.67 11.04 -1.17
C GLY A 90 6.70 11.92 -1.95
N ARG A 91 6.69 13.24 -1.72
CA ARG A 91 5.79 14.15 -2.46
C ARG A 91 6.20 14.33 -3.93
N HIS A 92 7.46 14.05 -4.26
CA HIS A 92 7.97 14.13 -5.63
C HIS A 92 8.37 12.76 -6.15
N ASP A 93 7.79 11.68 -5.62
CA ASP A 93 8.06 10.32 -6.09
C ASP A 93 7.76 10.23 -7.61
N THR A 94 8.83 9.96 -8.37
CA THR A 94 8.78 9.87 -9.83
C THR A 94 8.55 8.43 -10.33
N LEU A 95 8.53 7.44 -9.44
CA LEU A 95 8.26 6.05 -9.78
C LEU A 95 6.81 5.68 -9.52
N ILE A 96 6.28 6.02 -8.34
CA ILE A 96 4.87 5.81 -7.98
C ILE A 96 4.29 7.18 -7.59
N PRO A 97 3.30 7.70 -8.34
CA PRO A 97 2.67 8.99 -8.04
C PRO A 97 2.23 9.06 -6.57
N ASN A 98 2.52 10.18 -5.91
CA ASN A 98 2.14 10.39 -4.51
C ASN A 98 0.61 10.31 -4.32
N GLU A 99 -0.12 10.67 -5.36
CA GLU A 99 -1.57 10.66 -5.47
C GLU A 99 -2.16 9.28 -5.16
N GLU A 100 -1.43 8.18 -5.38
CA GLU A 100 -1.82 6.82 -4.98
C GLU A 100 -1.98 6.71 -3.46
N ALA A 101 -1.02 7.22 -2.69
CA ALA A 101 -1.11 7.24 -1.23
C ALA A 101 -2.20 8.19 -0.75
N GLN A 102 -2.42 9.31 -1.44
CA GLN A 102 -3.52 10.21 -1.13
C GLN A 102 -4.88 9.54 -1.38
N ALA A 103 -5.06 8.84 -2.51
CA ALA A 103 -6.27 8.09 -2.85
C ALA A 103 -6.56 7.00 -1.82
N MET A 104 -5.54 6.19 -1.49
CA MET A 104 -5.65 5.15 -0.48
C MET A 104 -6.02 5.72 0.90
N ALA A 105 -5.38 6.82 1.32
CA ALA A 105 -5.71 7.49 2.57
C ALA A 105 -7.13 8.07 2.59
N ARG A 106 -7.58 8.69 1.49
CA ARG A 106 -8.96 9.18 1.35
C ARG A 106 -9.95 8.03 1.52
N ARG A 107 -9.75 6.94 0.76
CA ARG A 107 -10.62 5.75 0.78
C ARG A 107 -10.73 5.15 2.19
N TRP A 108 -9.62 5.02 2.91
CA TRP A 108 -9.64 4.51 4.29
C TRP A 108 -10.38 5.43 5.26
N ARG A 109 -10.17 6.75 5.16
CA ARG A 109 -10.89 7.73 5.98
C ARG A 109 -12.38 7.70 5.73
N GLU A 110 -12.78 7.63 4.46
CA GLU A 110 -14.19 7.51 4.06
C GLU A 110 -14.84 6.22 4.58
N ALA A 111 -14.07 5.12 4.64
CA ALA A 111 -14.52 3.87 5.24
C ALA A 111 -14.54 3.89 6.79
N GLY A 112 -13.96 4.91 7.43
CA GLY A 112 -13.91 5.05 8.88
C GLY A 112 -12.72 4.37 9.58
N ALA A 113 -11.67 3.99 8.84
CA ALA A 113 -10.48 3.35 9.40
C ALA A 113 -9.48 4.34 10.04
N ASP A 114 -8.65 3.85 10.96
CA ASP A 114 -7.51 4.61 11.52
C ASP A 114 -6.35 4.66 10.51
N VAL A 115 -6.25 5.76 9.76
CA VAL A 115 -5.18 5.98 8.78
C VAL A 115 -4.45 7.30 9.00
N LYS A 116 -3.12 7.20 9.01
CA LYS A 116 -2.20 8.34 8.94
C LYS A 116 -1.55 8.38 7.56
N LEU A 117 -1.43 9.57 6.98
CA LEU A 117 -0.61 9.83 5.79
C LEU A 117 0.47 10.85 6.15
N THR A 118 1.72 10.57 5.78
CA THR A 118 2.85 11.49 5.91
C THR A 118 3.54 11.64 4.57
N GLU A 119 3.44 12.82 4.01
CA GLU A 119 4.09 13.16 2.74
C GLU A 119 5.42 13.86 3.01
N LEU A 120 6.50 13.29 2.52
CA LEU A 120 7.84 13.84 2.69
C LEU A 120 8.07 14.93 1.63
N SER A 121 8.10 16.18 2.08
CA SER A 121 8.41 17.32 1.20
C SER A 121 9.79 17.13 0.56
N GLY A 122 9.87 17.21 -0.76
CA GLY A 122 11.11 16.93 -1.49
C GLY A 122 11.45 15.44 -1.64
N GLY A 123 10.75 14.54 -0.94
CA GLY A 123 11.02 13.11 -0.95
C GLY A 123 10.75 12.48 -2.33
N GLN A 124 11.69 11.64 -2.76
CA GLN A 124 11.59 10.79 -3.94
C GLN A 124 11.11 9.38 -3.56
N HIS A 125 10.96 8.51 -4.57
CA HIS A 125 10.88 7.07 -4.34
C HIS A 125 12.10 6.58 -3.57
N ALA A 126 11.91 5.59 -2.70
CA ALA A 126 12.99 4.95 -1.97
C ALA A 126 13.90 5.97 -1.24
N PHE A 127 13.27 6.94 -0.56
CA PHE A 127 13.90 8.04 0.18
C PHE A 127 14.87 7.58 1.28
N ASP A 128 14.90 6.28 1.56
CA ASP A 128 15.62 5.60 2.62
C ASP A 128 16.75 4.67 2.13
N ILE A 129 17.00 4.58 0.82
CA ILE A 129 18.13 3.79 0.27
C ILE A 129 19.48 4.26 0.83
N PHE A 130 19.68 5.57 0.92
CA PHE A 130 20.90 6.16 1.47
C PHE A 130 20.62 6.75 2.83
N THR A 131 21.58 6.63 3.75
CA THR A 131 21.47 7.25 5.07
C THR A 131 21.43 8.77 4.93
N SER A 132 20.36 9.36 5.43
CA SER A 132 20.12 10.81 5.46
C SER A 132 19.34 11.18 6.73
N ALA A 133 19.12 12.48 6.97
CA ALA A 133 18.24 12.93 8.05
C ALA A 133 16.80 12.38 7.90
N VAL A 134 16.30 12.26 6.67
CA VAL A 134 14.99 11.67 6.38
C VAL A 134 14.99 10.17 6.73
N THR A 135 16.07 9.47 6.37
CA THR A 135 16.23 8.04 6.68
C THR A 135 16.21 7.78 8.18
N VAL A 136 17.04 8.51 8.94
CA VAL A 136 17.07 8.37 10.41
C VAL A 136 15.74 8.76 11.03
N GLY A 137 15.15 9.88 10.61
CA GLY A 137 13.93 10.41 11.18
C GLY A 137 12.71 9.50 10.96
N HIS A 138 12.51 8.97 9.75
CA HIS A 138 11.36 8.10 9.49
C HIS A 138 11.53 6.75 10.20
N VAL A 139 12.74 6.15 10.24
CA VAL A 139 12.98 4.89 10.97
C VAL A 139 12.64 5.05 12.44
N GLN A 140 13.12 6.11 13.09
CA GLN A 140 12.81 6.39 14.49
C GLN A 140 11.30 6.58 14.72
N ALA A 141 10.64 7.29 13.82
CA ALA A 141 9.21 7.54 13.93
C ALA A 141 8.38 6.25 13.72
N VAL A 142 8.78 5.40 12.77
CA VAL A 142 8.17 4.08 12.51
C VAL A 142 8.36 3.15 13.71
N ALA A 143 9.58 3.07 14.25
CA ALA A 143 9.87 2.26 15.43
C ALA A 143 8.96 2.66 16.60
N LYS A 144 8.90 3.96 16.91
CA LYS A 144 8.01 4.48 17.97
C LYS A 144 6.53 4.14 17.71
N TRP A 145 6.06 4.32 16.48
CA TRP A 145 4.65 4.05 16.13
C TRP A 145 4.28 2.57 16.27
N LEU A 146 5.22 1.66 15.97
CA LEU A 146 5.07 0.22 16.14
C LEU A 146 5.13 -0.19 17.62
N GLU A 147 6.09 0.35 18.39
CA GLU A 147 6.23 0.08 19.83
C GLU A 147 4.95 0.46 20.61
N GLU A 148 4.35 1.60 20.29
CA GLU A 148 3.09 2.07 20.87
C GLU A 148 1.89 1.14 20.59
N ARG A 149 2.03 0.20 19.65
CA ARG A 149 0.99 -0.77 19.25
C ARG A 149 1.32 -2.20 19.67
N ALA A 150 2.60 -2.57 19.70
CA ALA A 150 3.04 -3.88 20.19
C ALA A 150 2.86 -4.07 21.70
N GLY A 151 2.80 -2.97 22.47
CA GLY A 151 2.55 -2.98 23.91
C GLY A 151 1.09 -2.90 24.33
N ARG A 152 0.12 -3.04 23.40
CA ARG A 152 -1.32 -3.07 23.69
C ARG A 152 -1.87 -4.48 23.66
#